data_AF-A0A379ZAK6-F1
#
_entry.id   AF-A0A379ZAK6-F1
#
_cell.length_a   1.000
_cell.length_b   1.000
_cell.length_c   1.000
_cell.angle_alpha   90.00
_cell.angle_beta   90.00
_cell.angle_gamma   90.00
#
_symmetry.space_group_name_H-M   'P 1'
#
loop_
_entity.id
_entity.type
_entity.pdbx_description
1 polymer ?
#
loop_
_entity_poly.entity_id
_entity_poly.type
_entity_poly.pdbx_seq_one_letter_code
_entity_poly.pdbx_strand_id
1 'polypeptide(L)' 'MGRYYFSNPEARKLALTFYSKLSTLCHEKLYDQVMDTVRNYGKDSGAIWQSMQGTMPSDLTEARR' A
#
# COMPACT_ATOMS: atom_id res chain seq x y z
N MET A 1 -3.43 -9.43 8.65
CA MET A 1 -2.96 -8.91 7.33
C MET A 1 -2.44 -7.48 7.39
N GLY A 2 -3.26 -6.46 7.65
CA GLY A 2 -2.80 -5.05 7.65
C GLY A 2 -1.64 -4.75 8.63
N ARG A 3 -1.69 -5.26 9.86
CA ARG A 3 -0.60 -5.09 10.85
C ARG A 3 0.73 -5.71 10.39
N TYR A 4 0.68 -6.84 9.69
CA TYR A 4 1.87 -7.50 9.16
C TYR A 4 2.41 -6.74 7.95
N TYR A 5 1.55 -6.30 7.03
CA TYR A 5 1.97 -5.45 5.91
C TYR A 5 2.70 -4.19 6.39
N PHE A 6 2.13 -3.50 7.39
CA PHE A 6 2.73 -2.30 7.96
C PHE A 6 3.87 -2.56 8.95
N SER A 7 4.24 -3.82 9.24
CA SER A 7 5.50 -4.10 9.94
C SER A 7 6.70 -3.78 9.03
N ASN A 8 6.54 -3.90 7.70
CA ASN A 8 7.54 -3.53 6.72
C ASN A 8 7.70 -1.99 6.66
N PRO A 9 8.91 -1.45 6.92
CA PRO A 9 9.17 -0.01 6.84
C PRO A 9 8.93 0.57 5.44
N GLU A 10 9.17 -0.20 4.37
CA GLU A 10 8.92 0.23 2.99
C GLU A 10 7.42 0.42 2.72
N ALA A 11 6.59 -0.50 3.19
CA ALA A 11 5.13 -0.37 3.10
C ALA A 11 4.63 0.90 3.79
N ARG A 12 5.15 1.23 4.98
CA ARG A 12 4.80 2.47 5.69
C ARG A 12 5.25 3.71 4.92
N LYS A 13 6.48 3.72 4.39
CA LYS A 13 7.01 4.83 3.61
C LYS A 13 6.19 5.06 2.33
N LEU A 14 5.82 3.98 1.64
CA LEU A 14 4.96 4.05 0.45
C LEU A 14 3.58 4.64 0.79
N ALA A 15 2.94 4.14 1.85
CA ALA A 15 1.63 4.64 2.28
C ALA A 15 1.68 6.13 2.68
N LEU A 16 2.70 6.56 3.42
CA LEU A 16 2.87 7.98 3.77
C LEU A 16 3.04 8.85 2.52
N THR A 17 3.84 8.41 1.56
CA THR A 17 4.02 9.11 0.28
C THR A 17 2.70 9.22 -0.48
N PHE A 18 1.93 8.14 -0.51
CA PHE A 18 0.62 8.09 -1.15
C PHE A 18 -0.37 9.07 -0.49
N TYR A 19 -0.45 9.10 0.85
CA TYR A 19 -1.32 10.04 1.56
C TYR A 19 -0.92 11.49 1.35
N SER A 20 0.37 11.80 1.37
CA SER A 20 0.87 13.14 1.03
C SER A 20 0.47 13.53 -0.39
N LYS A 21 0.60 12.61 -1.36
CA LYS A 21 0.20 12.87 -2.75
C LYS A 21 -1.30 13.11 -2.88
N LEU A 22 -2.14 12.31 -2.23
CA LEU A 22 -3.60 12.54 -2.22
C LEU A 22 -3.96 13.90 -1.61
N SER A 23 -3.28 14.30 -0.53
CA SER A 23 -3.45 15.62 0.07
C SER A 23 -3.12 16.73 -0.92
N THR A 24 -2.00 16.64 -1.64
CA THR A 24 -1.63 17.60 -2.69
C THR A 24 -2.69 17.65 -3.80
N LEU A 25 -3.12 16.50 -4.31
CA LEU A 25 -4.13 16.45 -5.38
C LEU A 25 -5.46 17.08 -4.96
N CYS A 26 -5.85 16.90 -3.70
CA CYS A 26 -7.04 17.51 -3.13
C CYS A 26 -6.93 19.04 -3.08
N HIS A 27 -5.82 19.57 -2.54
CA HIS A 27 -5.59 21.01 -2.44
C HIS A 27 -5.48 21.69 -3.81
N GLU A 28 -4.85 21.03 -4.78
CA GLU A 28 -4.64 21.54 -6.14
C GLU A 28 -5.83 21.26 -7.08
N LYS A 29 -6.87 20.57 -6.59
CA LYS A 29 -8.07 20.17 -7.36
C LYS A 29 -7.75 19.34 -8.62
N LEU A 30 -6.69 18.54 -8.56
CA LEU A 30 -6.20 17.70 -9.65
C LEU A 30 -6.91 16.32 -9.65
N TYR A 31 -8.23 16.33 -9.77
CA TYR A 31 -9.05 15.13 -9.61
C TYR A 31 -8.76 14.05 -10.66
N ASP A 32 -8.41 14.45 -11.89
CA ASP A 32 -8.09 13.52 -12.98
C ASP A 32 -6.87 12.64 -12.66
N GLN A 33 -5.96 13.10 -11.81
CA GLN A 33 -4.75 12.36 -11.41
C GLN A 33 -4.97 11.38 -10.25
N VAL A 34 -6.14 11.41 -9.61
CA VAL A 34 -6.44 10.55 -8.45
C VAL A 34 -6.45 9.09 -8.86
N MET A 35 -7.08 8.77 -10.00
CA MET A 35 -7.17 7.39 -10.49
C MET A 35 -5.79 6.77 -10.76
N ASP A 36 -4.91 7.52 -11.40
CA ASP A 36 -3.53 7.07 -11.67
C ASP A 36 -2.74 6.90 -10.38
N THR A 37 -2.90 7.83 -9.43
CA THR A 37 -2.23 7.78 -8.12
C THR A 37 -2.66 6.55 -7.32
N VAL A 38 -3.96 6.24 -7.28
CA VAL A 38 -4.49 5.05 -6.61
C VAL A 38 -4.04 3.77 -7.32
N ARG A 39 -4.06 3.75 -8.66
CA ARG A 39 -3.62 2.59 -9.45
C ARG A 39 -2.13 2.29 -9.26
N ASN A 40 -1.28 3.31 -9.23
CA ASN A 40 0.15 3.15 -8.99
C ASN A 40 0.39 2.67 -7.55
N TYR A 41 -0.27 3.26 -6.56
CA TYR A 41 -0.18 2.77 -5.19
C TYR A 41 -0.62 1.30 -5.06
N GLY A 42 -1.69 0.90 -5.73
CA GLY A 42 -2.15 -0.50 -5.74
C GLY A 42 -1.11 -1.47 -6.33
N LYS A 43 -0.45 -1.08 -7.43
CA LYS A 43 0.63 -1.88 -8.04
C LYS A 43 1.83 -2.00 -7.11
N ASP A 44 2.32 -0.87 -6.59
CA ASP A 44 3.53 -0.82 -5.77
C ASP A 44 3.30 -1.52 -4.41
N SER A 45 2.15 -1.26 -3.79
CA SER A 45 1.78 -1.91 -2.53
C SER A 45 1.57 -3.42 -2.70
N GLY A 46 0.99 -3.84 -3.83
CA GLY A 46 0.85 -5.23 -4.22
C GLY A 46 2.19 -5.93 -4.43
N ALA A 47 3.15 -5.28 -5.07
CA ALA A 47 4.51 -5.82 -5.24
C ALA A 47 5.21 -6.03 -3.88
N ILE A 48 5.08 -5.08 -2.95
CA ILE A 48 5.57 -5.24 -1.57
C ILE A 48 4.87 -6.40 -0.87
N TRP A 49 3.55 -6.54 -1.03
CA TRP A 49 2.83 -7.64 -0.42
C TRP A 49 3.31 -9.00 -0.95
N GLN A 50 3.47 -9.14 -2.27
CA GLN A 50 3.97 -10.37 -2.88
C GLN A 50 5.37 -10.75 -2.38
N SER A 51 6.27 -9.78 -2.20
CA SER A 51 7.60 -10.06 -1.65
C SER A 51 7.56 -10.48 -0.17
N MET A 52 6.60 -9.95 0.60
CA MET A 52 6.39 -10.33 2.00
C MET A 52 5.69 -11.68 2.19
N GLN A 53 4.92 -12.14 1.21
CA GLN A 53 4.22 -13.44 1.29
C GLN A 53 5.20 -14.62 1.32
N GLY A 54 6.35 -14.51 0.66
CA GLY A 54 7.37 -15.57 0.66
C GLY A 54 8.01 -15.83 2.04
N THR A 55 7.91 -14.90 2.97
CA THR A 55 8.48 -15.00 4.32
C THR A 55 7.42 -15.11 5.42
N MET A 56 6.15 -15.25 5.05
CA MET A 56 5.05 -15.21 6.00
C MET A 56 4.94 -16.50 6.80
N PRO A 57 4.93 -16.44 8.14
CA PRO A 57 4.61 -17.58 8.98
C PRO A 57 3.21 -18.13 8.67
N SER A 58 3.08 -19.45 8.60
CA SER A 58 1.85 -20.19 8.28
C SER A 58 0.65 -19.80 9.18
N ASP A 59 0.91 -19.41 10.42
CA ASP A 59 -0.12 -18.97 11.38
C ASP A 59 -0.89 -17.72 10.92
N LEU A 60 -0.27 -16.86 10.10
CA LEU A 60 -0.95 -15.67 9.57
C LEU A 60 -1.80 -15.98 8.34
N THR A 61 -1.50 -17.06 7.61
CA THR A 61 -2.24 -17.48 6.41
C THR A 61 -3.56 -18.20 6.71
N GLU A 62 -3.76 -18.72 7.92
CA GLU A 62 -4.95 -19.52 8.28
C GLU A 62 -6.23 -18.71 8.51
N ALA A 63 -6.17 -17.37 8.59
CA ALA A 63 -7.38 -16.51 8.68
C ALA A 63 -8.20 -16.44 7.36
N ARG A 64 -7.94 -17.36 6.43
CA ARG A 64 -8.62 -17.50 5.14
C ARG A 64 -9.26 -18.90 5.05
N ARG A 65 -10.18 -19.20 5.96
CA ARG A 65 -11.23 -20.21 5.75
C ARG A 65 -12.56 -19.67 6.22
#